data_AF-A0A094FFX2-F1
#
_entry.id   AF-A0A094FFX2-F1
#
_cell.length_a   1.000
_cell.length_b   1.000
_cell.length_c   1.000
_cell.angle_alpha   90.00
_cell.angle_beta   90.00
_cell.angle_gamma   90.00
#
_symmetry.space_group_name_H-M   'P 1'
#
loop_
_entity.id
_entity.type
_entity.pdbx_description
1 polymer ?
#
loop_
_entity_poly.entity_id
_entity_poly.type
_entity_poly.pdbx_seq_one_letter_code
_entity_poly.pdbx_strand_id
1 'polypeptide(L)'
;MYMFSGVYIDLDTDCLRPTSTAFDAFSIPTSKNATASADAEQVNQFAVFGRMGTDESFENSIPNAWMASSPGHPFFLMPPLSVQTRIAKSKSFIYWLFHKVSAEKWTGPAALYRAILDFNTNGLSQEAAALSAVGPFASQAKKTKQDIVIDDQGEAHLHSVLVHGLLLGSDSGGNAYICVRQ
;
A
#
# COMPACT_ATOMS: atom_id res chain seq x y z
N MET A 1 6.21 -0.66 5.66
CA MET A 1 4.76 -0.51 5.83
C MET A 1 4.22 -1.17 7.09
N TYR A 2 4.17 -2.51 7.23
CA TYR A 2 3.56 -3.16 8.42
C TYR A 2 4.10 -2.66 9.79
N MET A 3 5.42 -2.63 9.97
CA MET A 3 6.04 -2.29 11.27
C MET A 3 6.00 -0.79 11.62
N PHE A 4 6.23 0.07 10.63
CA PHE A 4 6.54 1.48 10.86
C PHE A 4 5.49 2.44 10.32
N SER A 5 4.44 1.93 9.69
CA SER A 5 3.40 2.74 9.05
C SER A 5 3.98 3.76 8.06
N GLY A 6 3.24 4.84 7.81
CA GLY A 6 3.71 6.01 7.10
C GLY A 6 3.46 5.91 5.60
N VAL A 7 4.34 6.54 4.84
CA VAL A 7 4.25 6.65 3.39
C VAL A 7 5.49 6.04 2.76
N TYR A 8 5.29 5.14 1.81
CA TYR A 8 6.32 4.61 0.92
C TYR A 8 6.21 5.31 -0.43
N ILE A 9 7.34 5.77 -0.96
CA ILE A 9 7.46 6.30 -2.31
C ILE A 9 8.82 5.92 -2.92
N ASP A 10 8.82 5.69 -4.23
CA ASP A 10 10.04 5.65 -5.04
C ASP A 10 10.81 6.99 -5.05
N LEU A 11 12.14 6.92 -5.11
CA LEU A 11 13.02 8.09 -4.98
C LEU A 11 13.05 9.00 -6.22
N ASP A 12 12.67 8.48 -7.38
CA ASP A 12 12.65 9.15 -8.69
C ASP A 12 11.32 9.89 -8.96
N THR A 13 10.76 10.52 -7.92
CA THR A 13 9.43 11.12 -8.00
C THR A 13 9.42 12.60 -7.57
N ASP A 14 8.73 13.43 -8.34
CA ASP A 14 8.60 14.88 -8.16
C ASP A 14 7.30 15.27 -7.48
N CYS A 15 7.39 15.90 -6.32
CA CYS A 15 6.23 16.19 -5.48
C CYS A 15 5.50 17.49 -5.85
N LEU A 16 4.27 17.34 -6.34
CA LEU A 16 3.37 18.40 -6.84
C LEU A 16 2.45 19.04 -5.78
N ARG A 17 1.93 18.27 -4.81
CA ARG A 17 1.02 18.79 -3.75
C ARG A 17 1.19 18.00 -2.44
N PRO A 18 0.77 18.48 -1.26
CA PRO A 18 0.82 17.69 -0.01
C PRO A 18 -0.14 16.48 -0.01
N THR A 19 0.23 15.34 0.58
CA THR A 19 -0.65 14.17 0.81
C THR A 19 -1.66 14.40 1.92
N SER A 20 -1.48 15.40 2.78
CA SER A 20 -2.49 15.75 3.79
C SER A 20 -3.85 15.97 3.13
N THR A 21 -3.86 16.60 1.95
CA THR A 21 -5.08 16.80 1.16
C THR A 21 -5.73 15.48 0.72
N ALA A 22 -4.94 14.47 0.38
CA ALA A 22 -5.46 13.14 0.05
C ALA A 22 -5.99 12.43 1.31
N PHE A 23 -5.29 12.49 2.44
CA PHE A 23 -5.72 11.87 3.69
C PHE A 23 -6.97 12.51 4.29
N ASP A 24 -7.12 13.83 4.15
CA ASP A 24 -8.31 14.56 4.56
C ASP A 24 -9.56 14.06 3.81
N ALA A 25 -9.43 13.73 2.51
CA ALA A 25 -10.53 13.21 1.70
C ALA A 25 -11.03 11.84 2.18
N PHE A 26 -10.17 11.04 2.83
CA PHE A 26 -10.50 9.71 3.34
C PHE A 26 -10.71 9.67 4.85
N SER A 27 -10.82 10.83 5.51
CA SER A 27 -10.95 10.94 6.98
C SER A 27 -9.85 10.19 7.74
N ILE A 28 -8.65 10.10 7.15
CA ILE A 28 -7.51 9.42 7.75
C ILE A 28 -6.91 10.36 8.82
N PRO A 29 -6.77 9.91 10.09
CA PRO A 29 -6.23 10.76 11.15
C PRO A 29 -4.81 11.22 10.83
N THR A 30 -4.61 12.55 10.73
CA THR A 30 -3.29 13.17 10.63
C THR A 30 -2.81 13.62 12.01
N SER A 31 -1.50 13.84 12.17
CA SER A 31 -0.91 14.32 13.44
C SER A 31 -1.52 15.65 13.93
N LYS A 32 -2.09 16.46 13.04
CA LYS A 32 -2.81 17.71 13.35
C LYS A 32 -4.24 17.48 13.84
N ASN A 33 -4.89 16.40 13.41
CA ASN A 33 -6.28 16.07 13.74
C ASN A 33 -6.40 15.10 14.93
N ALA A 34 -5.29 14.48 15.35
CA ALA A 34 -5.26 13.51 16.45
C ALA A 34 -5.51 14.12 17.84
N THR A 35 -5.55 15.44 17.99
CA THR A 35 -5.85 16.13 19.26
C THR A 35 -7.34 16.31 19.56
N ALA A 36 -8.25 15.85 18.70
CA ALA A 36 -9.69 16.15 18.79
C ALA A 36 -10.61 14.95 19.10
N SER A 37 -10.09 13.78 19.49
CA SER A 37 -10.96 12.71 20.00
C SER A 37 -10.31 11.97 21.16
N ALA A 38 -10.61 12.43 22.36
CA ALA A 38 -10.29 11.78 23.63
C ALA A 38 -11.35 10.73 24.02
N ASP A 39 -12.15 10.24 23.07
CA ASP A 39 -13.09 9.15 23.30
C ASP A 39 -12.69 7.93 22.46
N ALA A 40 -12.45 6.84 23.18
CA ALA A 40 -11.90 5.59 22.70
C ALA A 40 -12.91 4.79 21.86
N GLU A 41 -13.05 5.08 20.57
CA GLU A 41 -13.80 4.22 19.65
C GLU A 41 -13.05 4.03 18.32
N GLN A 42 -12.67 2.77 18.06
CA GLN A 42 -12.16 2.21 16.80
C GLN A 42 -11.15 3.07 16.00
N VAL A 43 -9.86 2.93 16.32
CA VAL A 43 -8.80 3.37 15.40
C VAL A 43 -8.84 2.45 14.17
N ASN A 44 -9.50 2.85 13.09
CA ASN A 44 -9.49 2.07 11.86
C ASN A 44 -8.05 1.90 11.35
N GLN A 45 -7.66 0.66 11.05
CA GLN A 45 -6.42 0.40 10.34
C GLN A 45 -6.68 0.68 8.86
N PHE A 46 -5.83 1.49 8.24
CA PHE A 46 -5.95 1.82 6.83
C PHE A 46 -4.70 1.44 6.04
N ALA A 47 -4.90 1.08 4.77
CA ALA A 47 -3.86 1.01 3.75
C ALA A 47 -4.35 1.73 2.50
N VAL A 48 -3.62 2.74 2.04
CA VAL A 48 -3.94 3.55 0.88
C VAL A 48 -2.98 3.21 -0.26
N PHE A 49 -3.52 3.03 -1.45
CA PHE A 49 -2.77 2.78 -2.67
C PHE A 49 -3.14 3.82 -3.72
N GLY A 50 -2.16 4.23 -4.52
CA GLY A 50 -2.42 5.13 -5.64
C GLY A 50 -3.05 4.37 -6.80
N ARG A 51 -3.80 5.07 -7.64
CA ARG A 51 -4.28 4.53 -8.91
C ARG A 51 -3.74 5.33 -10.11
N MET A 52 -3.38 4.59 -11.15
CA MET A 52 -3.05 5.10 -12.48
C MET A 52 -4.21 4.82 -13.43
N GLY A 53 -4.83 5.89 -13.92
CA GLY A 53 -5.96 5.83 -14.85
C GLY A 53 -7.27 5.39 -14.22
N THR A 54 -8.31 5.33 -15.03
CA THR A 54 -9.70 5.01 -14.63
C THR A 54 -10.10 3.56 -14.91
N ASP A 55 -9.27 2.81 -15.63
CA ASP A 55 -9.55 1.41 -15.93
C ASP A 55 -9.29 0.54 -14.69
N GLU A 56 -10.38 0.10 -14.06
CA GLU A 56 -10.27 -0.72 -12.87
C GLU A 56 -9.76 -2.14 -13.12
N SER A 57 -9.91 -2.62 -14.35
CA SER A 57 -9.56 -3.98 -14.75
C SER A 57 -8.09 -4.14 -15.15
N PHE A 58 -7.38 -3.04 -15.36
CA PHE A 58 -5.98 -3.07 -15.75
C PHE A 58 -5.10 -3.52 -14.58
N GLU A 59 -4.41 -4.65 -14.72
CA GLU A 59 -3.62 -5.24 -13.64
C GLU A 59 -2.48 -4.34 -13.13
N ASN A 60 -1.98 -3.41 -13.96
CA ASN A 60 -0.96 -2.44 -13.54
C ASN A 60 -1.55 -1.07 -13.19
N SER A 61 -2.87 -0.97 -12.99
CA SER A 61 -3.54 0.28 -12.56
C SER A 61 -3.14 0.70 -11.16
N ILE A 62 -2.66 -0.21 -10.32
CA ILE A 62 -2.19 0.11 -8.97
C ILE A 62 -0.66 -0.03 -8.95
N PRO A 63 0.10 1.07 -9.04
CA PRO A 63 1.55 1.02 -8.98
C PRO A 63 2.02 0.65 -7.57
N ASN A 64 3.12 -0.10 -7.50
CA ASN A 64 3.82 -0.41 -6.25
C ASN A 64 4.83 0.69 -5.85
N ALA A 65 4.73 1.87 -6.45
CA ALA A 65 5.67 2.98 -6.27
C ALA A 65 5.14 4.07 -5.34
N TRP A 66 3.86 3.98 -4.91
CA TRP A 66 3.35 4.75 -3.78
C TRP A 66 2.32 3.99 -2.95
N MET A 67 2.50 4.03 -1.62
CA MET A 67 1.55 3.45 -0.66
C MET A 67 1.58 4.23 0.65
N ALA A 68 0.45 4.30 1.36
CA ALA A 68 0.40 4.79 2.74
C ALA A 68 -0.31 3.79 3.65
N SER A 69 0.01 3.78 4.95
CA SER A 69 -0.69 2.89 5.88
C SER A 69 -0.56 3.30 7.34
N SER A 70 -1.55 2.92 8.15
CA SER A 70 -1.44 2.86 9.61
C SER A 70 -0.50 1.73 10.07
N PRO A 71 0.09 1.82 11.28
CA PRO A 71 0.87 0.71 11.82
C PRO A 71 0.04 -0.57 11.93
N GLY A 72 0.67 -1.71 11.61
CA GLY A 72 0.07 -3.02 11.81
C GLY A 72 -1.03 -3.41 10.84
N HIS A 73 -1.28 -2.67 9.76
CA HIS A 73 -2.29 -3.07 8.77
C HIS A 73 -1.90 -4.43 8.14
N PRO A 74 -2.70 -5.49 8.34
CA PRO A 74 -2.23 -6.85 8.11
C PRO A 74 -2.15 -7.25 6.64
N PHE A 75 -2.76 -6.47 5.73
CA PHE A 75 -2.52 -6.59 4.28
C PHE A 75 -1.04 -6.69 3.94
N PHE A 76 -0.17 -5.88 4.58
CA PHE A 76 1.26 -5.84 4.27
C PHE A 76 2.03 -7.11 4.68
N LEU A 77 1.37 -8.08 5.33
CA LEU A 77 1.93 -9.41 5.56
C LEU A 77 1.73 -10.33 4.33
N MET A 78 0.68 -10.12 3.52
CA MET A 78 0.35 -11.00 2.40
C MET A 78 1.41 -10.98 1.28
N PRO A 79 1.85 -9.81 0.75
CA PRO A 79 2.87 -9.78 -0.30
C PRO A 79 4.17 -10.52 0.05
N PRO A 80 4.86 -10.26 1.19
CA PRO A 80 6.08 -10.97 1.51
C PRO A 80 5.87 -12.48 1.70
N LEU A 81 4.76 -12.92 2.30
CA LEU A 81 4.44 -14.34 2.46
C LEU A 81 4.24 -15.04 1.10
N SER A 82 3.57 -14.37 0.16
CA SER A 82 3.35 -14.92 -1.20
C SER A 82 4.65 -15.19 -1.95
N VAL A 83 5.72 -14.44 -1.63
CA VAL A 83 7.03 -14.54 -2.27
C VAL A 83 7.96 -15.51 -1.53
N GLN A 84 7.83 -15.67 -0.21
CA GLN A 84 8.70 -16.58 0.58
C GLN A 84 8.76 -18.00 0.02
N THR A 85 7.59 -18.57 -0.34
CA THR A 85 7.52 -19.92 -0.92
C THR A 85 8.22 -20.01 -2.28
N ARG A 86 8.23 -18.92 -3.05
CA ARG A 86 8.90 -18.82 -4.35
C ARG A 86 10.42 -18.68 -4.20
N ILE A 87 10.86 -17.88 -3.23
CA ILE A 87 12.29 -17.76 -2.87
C ILE A 87 12.85 -19.10 -2.39
N ALA A 88 12.11 -19.83 -1.56
CA ALA A 88 12.54 -21.15 -1.10
C ALA A 88 12.76 -22.12 -2.28
N LYS A 89 11.87 -22.09 -3.28
CA LYS A 89 11.99 -22.90 -4.50
C LYS A 89 13.11 -22.41 -5.43
N SER A 90 13.34 -21.10 -5.51
CA SER A 90 14.36 -20.52 -6.39
C SER A 90 15.80 -20.76 -5.94
N LYS A 91 16.01 -21.18 -4.68
CA LYS A 91 17.32 -21.66 -4.20
C LYS A 91 17.75 -22.99 -4.82
N SER A 92 16.84 -23.71 -5.49
CA SER A 92 17.18 -24.92 -6.23
C SER A 92 17.87 -24.57 -7.56
N PHE A 93 19.06 -25.13 -7.78
CA PHE A 93 19.84 -24.96 -9.01
C PHE A 93 19.05 -25.37 -10.27
N ILE A 94 18.25 -26.44 -10.18
CA ILE A 94 17.38 -26.91 -11.27
C ILE A 94 16.28 -25.89 -11.55
N TYR A 95 15.68 -25.31 -10.51
CA TYR A 95 14.65 -24.29 -10.69
C TYR A 95 15.21 -23.05 -11.37
N TRP A 96 16.39 -22.59 -10.94
CA TRP A 96 17.10 -21.47 -11.54
C TRP A 96 17.46 -21.70 -13.02
N LEU A 97 17.88 -22.91 -13.39
CA LEU A 97 18.24 -23.25 -14.79
C LEU A 97 17.04 -23.17 -15.75
N PHE A 98 15.84 -23.55 -15.29
CA PHE A 98 14.67 -23.71 -16.16
C PHE A 98 13.61 -22.60 -15.99
N HIS A 99 13.70 -21.76 -14.97
CA HIS A 99 12.71 -20.72 -14.70
C HIS A 99 13.35 -19.33 -14.67
N LYS A 100 12.92 -18.46 -15.60
CA LYS A 100 13.18 -17.02 -15.52
C LYS A 100 12.39 -16.45 -14.34
N VAL A 101 13.09 -16.19 -13.24
CA VAL A 101 12.55 -15.43 -12.10
C VAL A 101 12.47 -13.96 -12.50
N SER A 102 11.26 -13.41 -12.58
CA SER A 102 11.05 -11.97 -12.76
C SER A 102 10.57 -11.38 -11.44
N ALA A 103 11.33 -10.41 -10.91
CA ALA A 103 10.95 -9.67 -9.71
C ALA A 103 9.59 -8.97 -9.90
N GLU A 104 9.36 -8.39 -11.09
CA GLU A 104 8.11 -7.72 -11.45
C GLU A 104 6.90 -8.65 -11.32
N LYS A 105 7.05 -9.92 -11.70
CA LYS A 105 5.97 -10.92 -11.57
C LYS A 105 5.63 -11.25 -10.10
N TRP A 106 6.57 -11.01 -9.18
CA TRP A 106 6.44 -11.39 -7.77
C TRP A 106 6.07 -10.21 -6.88
N THR A 107 6.55 -9.01 -7.21
CA THR A 107 6.43 -7.81 -6.36
C THR A 107 6.03 -6.55 -7.13
N GLY A 108 5.83 -6.63 -8.44
CA GLY A 108 5.42 -5.50 -9.29
C GLY A 108 3.96 -5.10 -9.14
N PRO A 109 3.49 -4.10 -9.92
CA PRO A 109 2.12 -3.58 -9.89
C PRO A 109 1.06 -4.67 -10.03
N ALA A 110 1.17 -5.56 -11.03
CA ALA A 110 0.25 -6.67 -11.20
C ALA A 110 0.23 -7.67 -10.04
N ALA A 111 1.34 -7.83 -9.30
CA ALA A 111 1.36 -8.67 -8.11
C ALA A 111 0.64 -7.99 -6.94
N LEU A 112 0.87 -6.68 -6.78
CA LEU A 112 0.19 -5.86 -5.76
C LEU A 112 -1.33 -5.79 -6.02
N TYR A 113 -1.74 -5.50 -7.25
CA TYR A 113 -3.14 -5.47 -7.67
C TYR A 113 -3.87 -6.77 -7.30
N ARG A 114 -3.28 -7.93 -7.63
CA ARG A 114 -3.86 -9.23 -7.29
C ARG A 114 -3.91 -9.47 -5.78
N ALA A 115 -2.91 -9.02 -5.03
CA ALA A 115 -2.93 -9.13 -3.57
C ALA A 115 -4.05 -8.28 -2.95
N ILE A 116 -4.28 -7.06 -3.45
CA ILE A 116 -5.38 -6.20 -3.01
C ILE A 116 -6.73 -6.85 -3.33
N LEU A 117 -6.88 -7.37 -4.56
CA LEU A 117 -8.10 -8.07 -4.96
C LEU A 117 -8.37 -9.29 -4.08
N ASP A 118 -7.33 -10.09 -3.80
CA ASP A 118 -7.42 -11.26 -2.93
C ASP A 118 -7.79 -10.87 -1.50
N PHE A 119 -7.19 -9.82 -0.95
CA PHE A 119 -7.54 -9.30 0.37
C PHE A 119 -8.99 -8.80 0.42
N ASN A 120 -9.46 -8.04 -0.57
CA ASN A 120 -10.84 -7.53 -0.60
C ASN A 120 -11.87 -8.66 -0.78
N THR A 121 -11.50 -9.73 -1.47
CA THR A 121 -12.41 -10.85 -1.76
C THR A 121 -12.43 -11.89 -0.64
N ASN A 122 -11.25 -12.29 -0.17
CA ASN A 122 -11.05 -13.43 0.72
C ASN A 122 -10.54 -13.03 2.11
N GLY A 123 -10.16 -11.77 2.32
CA GLY A 123 -9.52 -11.32 3.55
C GLY A 123 -8.06 -11.77 3.65
N LEU A 124 -7.56 -11.91 4.87
CA LEU A 124 -6.18 -12.36 5.13
C LEU A 124 -6.00 -13.84 4.80
N SER A 125 -4.85 -14.19 4.21
CA SER A 125 -4.42 -15.59 4.15
C SER A 125 -4.30 -16.19 5.55
N GLN A 126 -4.39 -17.51 5.67
CA GLN A 126 -4.30 -18.20 6.96
C GLN A 126 -2.98 -17.87 7.69
N GLU A 127 -1.87 -17.83 6.96
CA GLU A 127 -0.55 -17.48 7.49
C GLU A 127 -0.48 -16.00 7.91
N ALA A 128 -1.04 -15.10 7.11
CA ALA A 128 -1.08 -13.68 7.44
C ALA A 128 -1.95 -13.41 8.68
N ALA A 129 -3.10 -14.09 8.79
CA ALA A 129 -3.97 -14.03 9.95
C ALA A 129 -3.27 -14.57 11.21
N ALA A 130 -2.57 -15.71 11.10
CA ALA A 130 -1.81 -16.28 12.20
C ALA A 130 -0.69 -15.35 12.69
N LEU A 131 0.08 -14.76 11.76
CA LEU A 131 1.13 -13.78 12.10
C LEU A 131 0.55 -12.51 12.70
N SER A 132 -0.57 -12.00 12.18
CA SER A 132 -1.25 -10.83 12.73
C SER A 132 -1.75 -11.09 14.17
N ALA A 133 -2.18 -12.31 14.48
CA ALA A 133 -2.70 -12.68 15.79
C ALA A 133 -1.63 -12.82 16.89
N VAL A 134 -0.36 -13.01 16.54
CA VAL A 134 0.76 -13.15 17.49
C VAL A 134 1.81 -12.03 17.36
N GLY A 135 1.66 -11.18 16.36
CA GLY A 135 2.60 -10.11 16.06
C GLY A 135 2.51 -8.91 17.01
N PRO A 136 3.37 -7.90 16.81
CA PRO A 136 3.44 -6.71 17.67
C PRO A 136 2.15 -5.87 17.69
N PHE A 137 1.23 -6.10 16.75
CA PHE A 137 -0.04 -5.40 16.63
C PHE A 137 -1.27 -6.29 16.93
N ALA A 138 -1.09 -7.47 17.54
CA ALA A 138 -2.16 -8.44 17.80
C ALA A 138 -3.35 -7.88 18.60
N SER A 139 -3.10 -6.93 19.52
CA SER A 139 -4.15 -6.27 20.30
C SER A 139 -5.00 -5.30 19.48
N GLN A 140 -4.43 -4.71 18.43
CA GLN A 140 -5.10 -3.78 17.51
C GLN A 140 -5.95 -4.57 16.52
N ALA A 141 -5.40 -5.63 15.91
CA ALA A 141 -6.07 -6.45 14.91
C ALA A 141 -7.45 -6.99 15.34
N LYS A 142 -7.69 -7.17 16.65
CA LYS A 142 -8.96 -7.64 17.22
C LYS A 142 -10.04 -6.55 17.39
N LYS A 143 -9.65 -5.28 17.37
CA LYS A 143 -10.48 -4.14 17.78
C LYS A 143 -10.78 -3.16 16.66
N THR A 144 -10.15 -3.32 15.51
CA THR A 144 -10.10 -2.29 14.46
C THR A 144 -10.59 -2.86 13.14
N LYS A 145 -11.42 -2.09 12.44
CA LYS A 145 -11.76 -2.35 11.04
C LYS A 145 -10.49 -2.16 10.19
N GLN A 146 -10.30 -3.03 9.19
CA GLN A 146 -9.17 -3.00 8.27
C GLN A 146 -9.69 -2.55 6.92
N ASP A 147 -9.29 -1.36 6.48
CA ASP A 147 -9.78 -0.74 5.25
C ASP A 147 -8.65 -0.54 4.25
N ILE A 148 -8.85 -1.05 3.03
CA ILE A 148 -8.03 -0.69 1.89
C ILE A 148 -8.73 0.44 1.13
N VAL A 149 -8.00 1.52 0.88
CA VAL A 149 -8.44 2.68 0.13
C VAL A 149 -7.63 2.77 -1.15
N ILE A 150 -8.31 2.92 -2.28
CA ILE A 150 -7.68 3.24 -3.56
C ILE A 150 -7.91 4.73 -3.83
N ASP A 151 -6.83 5.49 -3.95
CA ASP A 151 -6.89 6.92 -4.23
C ASP A 151 -6.94 7.17 -5.74
N ASP A 152 -8.15 7.47 -6.22
CA ASP A 152 -8.46 7.78 -7.61
C ASP A 152 -8.23 9.27 -7.97
N GLN A 153 -7.83 10.12 -7.01
CA GLN A 153 -7.69 11.58 -7.23
C GLN A 153 -6.47 11.99 -8.08
N GLY A 154 -5.89 11.08 -8.85
CA GLY A 154 -4.84 11.38 -9.81
C GLY A 154 -5.31 12.16 -11.04
N GLU A 155 -6.57 12.06 -11.44
CA GLU A 155 -7.09 12.74 -12.65
C GLU A 155 -8.02 13.94 -12.38
N ALA A 156 -8.80 13.93 -11.29
CA ALA A 156 -9.93 14.87 -11.12
C ALA A 156 -9.54 16.37 -11.01
N HIS A 157 -8.25 16.72 -10.93
CA HIS A 157 -7.76 18.09 -10.92
C HIS A 157 -6.66 18.41 -11.95
N LEU A 158 -6.34 17.50 -12.87
CA LEU A 158 -5.24 17.66 -13.82
C LEU A 158 -5.73 17.57 -15.28
N HIS A 159 -6.51 18.56 -15.70
CA HIS A 159 -6.85 18.75 -17.11
C HIS A 159 -5.67 19.26 -17.98
N SER A 160 -4.42 19.22 -17.50
CA SER A 160 -3.29 19.85 -18.22
C SER A 160 -1.88 19.30 -17.92
N VAL A 161 -1.68 18.03 -17.55
CA VAL A 161 -0.32 17.47 -17.58
C VAL A 161 -0.32 16.11 -18.28
N LEU A 162 0.39 16.09 -19.40
CA LEU A 162 0.60 14.98 -20.31
C LEU A 162 1.04 13.71 -19.58
N VAL A 163 0.32 12.62 -19.83
CA VAL A 163 0.79 11.22 -19.92
C VAL A 163 2.18 10.97 -19.33
N HIS A 164 2.31 10.78 -18.01
CA HIS A 164 3.34 9.98 -17.32
C HIS A 164 2.89 9.80 -15.85
N GLY A 165 3.05 8.59 -15.30
CA GLY A 165 2.34 8.10 -14.10
C GLY A 165 2.52 8.94 -12.83
N LEU A 166 1.42 9.10 -12.09
CA LEU A 166 1.32 9.83 -10.82
C LEU A 166 1.48 8.89 -9.62
N LEU A 167 2.29 9.25 -8.63
CA LEU A 167 2.69 8.46 -7.45
C LEU A 167 2.96 9.36 -6.24
N LEU A 168 2.32 9.19 -5.09
CA LEU A 168 2.45 10.12 -3.94
C LEU A 168 3.77 9.88 -3.13
N GLY A 169 4.20 10.71 -2.15
CA GLY A 169 5.55 10.76 -1.51
C GLY A 169 5.70 11.39 -0.12
N SER A 170 6.92 11.58 0.41
CA SER A 170 7.18 12.23 1.73
C SER A 170 8.57 12.88 1.88
N ASP A 171 8.69 13.98 2.64
CA ASP A 171 9.95 14.68 2.98
C ASP A 171 10.45 14.47 4.44
N SER A 172 11.65 15.00 4.71
CA SER A 172 12.38 14.95 6.00
C SER A 172 11.72 15.66 7.19
N GLY A 173 10.67 16.46 6.96
CA GLY A 173 9.85 17.11 7.97
C GLY A 173 8.58 16.32 8.34
N GLY A 174 8.40 15.13 7.78
CA GLY A 174 7.20 14.31 8.00
C GLY A 174 5.97 14.78 7.24
N ASN A 175 6.13 15.69 6.28
CA ASN A 175 5.07 16.06 5.36
C ASN A 175 5.08 15.10 4.18
N ALA A 176 3.97 14.40 3.98
CA ALA A 176 3.75 13.59 2.80
C ALA A 176 3.31 14.50 1.63
N TYR A 177 3.69 14.18 0.39
CA TYR A 177 3.36 14.86 -0.87
C TYR A 177 2.72 13.93 -1.93
N ILE A 178 2.31 14.45 -3.09
CA ILE A 178 1.70 13.79 -4.25
C ILE A 178 2.66 14.05 -5.38
N CYS A 179 3.24 13.00 -5.94
CA CYS A 179 4.44 13.13 -6.75
C CYS A 179 4.21 12.52 -8.16
N VAL A 180 5.07 12.83 -9.14
CA VAL A 180 5.02 12.27 -10.51
C VAL A 180 6.39 11.72 -10.86
N ARG A 181 6.43 10.57 -11.53
CA ARG A 181 7.70 9.99 -11.99
C ARG A 181 8.21 10.73 -13.23
N GLN A 182 9.46 11.18 -13.22
CA GLN A 182 10.11 11.73 -14.44
C GLN A 182 10.48 10.63 -15.43
#